data_AF-A0A8C0JNP6-F1
#
_entry.id   AF-A0A8C0JNP6-F1
#
_cell.length_a   1.000
_cell.length_b   1.000
_cell.length_c   1.000
_cell.angle_alpha   90.00
_cell.angle_beta   90.00
_cell.angle_gamma   90.00
#
_symmetry.space_group_name_H-M   'P 1'
#
loop_
_entity.id
_entity.type
_entity.pdbx_description
1 polymer ?
#
loop_
_entity_poly.entity_id
_entity_poly.type
_entity_poly.pdbx_seq_one_letter_code
_entity_poly.pdbx_strand_id
1 'polypeptide(L)'
;APVAPRKLRLAQTTVAVMAVTLVSSLVALVVVGKLLGLCGCLLRFLPPDPHRSDGLAELQETIQMFKSHVENSNTWSTEIWMLTCRVDNVSSQIQVLSGHLEDASADIQMVKGILQDANTLSFQTQMLRSSMEGASAEIQKLKGDLENANALNSQTHSFLKNSLENASIGLHMLSGGLGNANTEIAILKAGLKMANAQAQWANSSLKDANAQIHVLRGQLASVDDLRAENRVLRSSLEGANAEIQRVKGSVQNANALNSQTQTFLRGSLDNTSSEIQLLRGHFKRTGDEILLLKRDLETVTAQTQVTSNHLERTDAQIQLLKTELENANALDPKIQVLSSYLKNASSEIQTLKQRVEAAASLVSKTQMLESNLQKANAENQQLKWDLENTKTLIKKIQEKQNGLETIREAFGSQEQLQRTQNQLLHLILQGWEAHGASLYYFSHVKKSWHEAERFCVSQGAHLASVTSEEEQAFLTRFTSTSHHWIGLTDGGHEGVWRWADGTPFSAGRSPA
;
A
#
# COMPACT_ATOMS: atom_id res chain seq x y z
N ALA A 1 87.41 65.20 -24.79
CA ALA A 1 88.56 66.13 -24.67
C ALA A 1 89.60 65.49 -23.75
N PRO A 2 90.74 64.99 -24.26
CA PRO A 2 91.72 64.36 -23.39
C PRO A 2 92.67 65.42 -22.85
N VAL A 3 92.67 65.60 -21.53
CA VAL A 3 93.64 66.40 -20.81
C VAL A 3 94.96 65.63 -20.80
N ALA A 4 95.86 65.96 -21.73
CA ALA A 4 97.24 65.51 -21.69
C ALA A 4 97.90 65.96 -20.37
N PRO A 5 98.71 65.11 -19.71
CA PRO A 5 99.23 65.42 -18.38
C PRO A 5 100.24 66.57 -18.44
N ARG A 6 99.82 67.73 -17.92
CA ARG A 6 100.64 68.94 -17.69
C ARG A 6 101.99 68.67 -16.99
N LYS A 7 102.13 67.51 -16.32
CA LYS A 7 103.33 67.10 -15.59
C LYS A 7 104.52 66.75 -16.49
N LEU A 8 104.31 66.25 -17.71
CA LEU A 8 105.42 65.87 -18.60
C LEU A 8 106.10 67.10 -19.23
N ARG A 9 105.33 68.14 -19.58
CA ARG A 9 105.88 69.40 -20.10
C ARG A 9 106.70 70.14 -19.05
N LEU A 10 106.27 70.12 -17.78
CA LEU A 10 106.98 70.78 -16.69
C LEU A 10 108.35 70.14 -16.41
N ALA A 11 108.41 68.79 -16.45
CA ALA A 11 109.65 68.03 -16.25
C ALA A 11 110.67 68.27 -17.38
N GLN A 12 110.21 68.31 -18.64
CA GLN A 12 111.09 68.62 -19.78
C GLN A 12 111.63 70.06 -19.73
N THR A 13 110.81 71.04 -19.34
CA THR A 13 111.28 72.42 -19.16
C THR A 13 112.29 72.57 -18.03
N THR A 14 112.15 71.84 -16.92
CA THR A 14 113.13 71.90 -15.81
C THR A 14 114.47 71.29 -16.17
N VAL A 15 114.50 70.19 -16.93
CA VAL A 15 115.76 69.56 -17.37
C VAL A 15 116.49 70.45 -18.38
N ALA A 16 115.78 71.09 -19.29
CA ALA A 16 116.37 72.03 -20.26
C ALA A 16 116.99 73.26 -19.57
N VAL A 17 116.33 73.82 -18.55
CA VAL A 17 116.86 74.96 -17.78
C VAL A 17 118.14 74.58 -17.02
N MET A 18 118.18 73.39 -16.40
CA MET A 18 119.39 72.92 -15.70
C MET A 18 120.57 72.70 -16.65
N ALA A 19 120.33 72.19 -17.87
CA ALA A 19 121.37 72.01 -18.87
C ALA A 19 121.96 73.37 -19.35
N VAL A 20 121.13 74.38 -19.58
CA VAL A 20 121.57 75.73 -20.01
C VAL A 20 122.39 76.43 -18.92
N THR A 21 122.02 76.25 -17.64
CA THR A 21 122.78 76.82 -16.51
C THR A 21 124.15 76.16 -16.33
N LEU A 22 124.27 74.84 -16.57
CA LEU A 22 125.54 74.12 -16.50
C LEU A 22 126.49 74.54 -17.63
N VAL A 23 125.99 74.68 -18.86
CA VAL A 23 126.80 75.14 -20.00
C VAL A 23 127.26 76.59 -19.82
N SER A 24 126.39 77.48 -19.32
CA SER A 24 126.79 78.87 -19.04
C SER A 24 127.88 78.98 -17.96
N SER A 25 127.82 78.11 -16.94
CA SER A 25 128.81 78.08 -15.86
C SER A 25 130.18 77.56 -16.33
N LEU A 26 130.20 76.56 -17.22
CA LEU A 26 131.42 76.03 -17.85
C LEU A 26 132.09 77.04 -18.79
N VAL A 27 131.31 77.81 -19.56
CA VAL A 27 131.86 78.87 -20.43
C VAL A 27 132.49 80.00 -19.62
N ALA A 28 131.89 80.38 -18.48
CA ALA A 28 132.45 81.41 -17.59
C ALA A 28 133.82 81.01 -17.03
N LEU A 29 134.01 79.74 -16.64
CA LEU A 29 135.29 79.20 -16.15
C LEU A 29 136.40 79.22 -17.22
N VAL A 30 136.07 78.93 -18.48
CA VAL A 30 137.03 78.97 -19.60
C VAL A 30 137.45 80.41 -19.95
N VAL A 31 136.53 81.37 -19.85
CA VAL A 31 136.82 82.80 -20.12
C VAL A 31 137.73 83.39 -19.03
N VAL A 32 137.51 83.06 -17.76
CA VAL A 32 138.38 83.48 -16.64
C VAL A 32 139.79 82.87 -16.76
N GLY A 33 139.89 81.61 -17.17
CA GLY A 33 141.17 80.95 -17.43
C GLY A 33 142.00 81.60 -18.56
N LYS A 34 141.35 82.12 -19.62
CA LYS A 34 142.04 82.83 -20.71
C LYS A 34 142.46 84.26 -20.34
N LEU A 35 141.74 84.94 -19.45
CA LEU A 35 142.06 86.31 -19.00
C LEU A 35 143.29 86.36 -18.08
N LEU A 36 143.51 85.33 -17.25
CA LEU A 36 144.70 85.21 -16.38
C LEU A 36 145.99 84.90 -17.17
N GLY A 37 145.89 84.22 -18.32
CA GLY A 37 147.03 83.96 -19.21
C GLY A 37 147.55 85.20 -19.96
N LEU A 38 146.74 86.24 -20.10
CA LEU A 38 147.12 87.51 -20.76
C LEU A 38 147.79 88.51 -19.82
N CYS A 39 147.63 88.37 -18.49
CA CYS A 39 148.24 89.26 -17.49
C CYS A 39 149.70 88.91 -17.11
N GLY A 40 150.18 87.69 -17.40
CA GLY A 40 151.56 87.27 -17.11
C GLY A 40 152.63 87.85 -18.05
N CYS A 41 152.24 88.44 -19.20
CA CYS A 41 153.17 88.90 -20.23
C CYS A 41 153.51 90.41 -20.17
N LEU A 42 152.90 91.21 -19.27
CA LEU A 42 153.02 92.68 -19.30
C LEU A 42 153.90 93.33 -18.21
N LEU A 43 154.55 92.57 -17.32
CA LEU A 43 155.45 93.14 -16.29
C LEU A 43 156.96 92.95 -16.60
N ARG A 44 157.37 93.14 -17.87
CA ARG A 44 158.74 92.93 -18.36
C ARG A 44 159.49 94.22 -18.81
N PHE A 45 159.02 95.42 -18.43
CA PHE A 45 159.68 96.69 -18.80
C PHE A 45 159.87 97.68 -17.62
N LEU A 46 161.11 97.70 -17.10
CA LEU A 46 161.93 98.88 -16.71
C LEU A 46 161.72 99.60 -15.34
N PRO A 47 162.75 100.32 -14.79
CA PRO A 47 163.48 100.02 -13.52
C PRO A 47 163.51 101.25 -12.55
N PRO A 48 164.43 101.47 -11.54
CA PRO A 48 165.57 100.67 -11.02
C PRO A 48 165.69 100.52 -9.47
N ASP A 49 166.49 99.52 -9.05
CA ASP A 49 167.47 99.41 -7.93
C ASP A 49 167.45 100.36 -6.69
N PRO A 50 168.08 100.00 -5.54
CA PRO A 50 168.12 98.73 -4.81
C PRO A 50 167.93 98.92 -3.27
N HIS A 51 167.07 98.14 -2.61
CA HIS A 51 167.29 97.51 -1.29
C HIS A 51 166.06 96.65 -0.92
N ARG A 52 166.22 95.33 -1.17
CA ARG A 52 165.39 94.19 -0.72
C ARG A 52 165.45 94.05 0.82
N SER A 53 164.55 93.40 1.55
CA SER A 53 163.70 92.23 1.29
C SER A 53 162.58 92.19 2.35
N ASP A 54 161.31 92.00 1.95
CA ASP A 54 160.28 91.38 2.83
C ASP A 54 158.96 91.00 2.12
N GLY A 55 158.79 91.23 0.81
CA GLY A 55 157.51 90.96 0.10
C GLY A 55 157.40 89.66 -0.71
N LEU A 56 158.35 88.73 -0.61
CA LEU A 56 158.38 87.52 -1.47
C LEU A 56 157.76 86.25 -0.85
N ALA A 57 157.36 86.29 0.43
CA ALA A 57 156.81 85.13 1.13
C ALA A 57 155.30 84.95 0.89
N GLU A 58 154.51 86.01 0.80
CA GLU A 58 153.05 85.93 0.67
C GLU A 58 152.57 85.49 -0.74
N LEU A 59 153.36 85.76 -1.79
CA LEU A 59 152.98 85.34 -3.15
C LEU A 59 153.14 83.83 -3.37
N GLN A 60 153.99 83.17 -2.58
CA GLN A 60 154.29 81.74 -2.73
C GLN A 60 153.25 80.82 -2.07
N GLU A 61 152.57 81.28 -1.00
CA GLU A 61 151.44 80.55 -0.39
C GLU A 61 150.20 80.53 -1.31
N THR A 62 149.94 81.64 -2.01
CA THR A 62 148.73 81.77 -2.84
C THR A 62 148.76 80.87 -4.08
N ILE A 63 149.94 80.68 -4.68
CA ILE A 63 150.12 79.78 -5.83
C ILE A 63 150.03 78.30 -5.42
N GLN A 64 150.49 77.96 -4.21
CA GLN A 64 150.42 76.58 -3.70
C GLN A 64 148.98 76.15 -3.37
N MET A 65 148.15 77.07 -2.87
CA MET A 65 146.71 76.82 -2.67
C MET A 65 145.96 76.57 -3.97
N PHE A 66 146.29 77.30 -5.05
CA PHE A 66 145.59 77.16 -6.32
C PHE A 66 145.94 75.86 -7.06
N LYS A 67 147.19 75.37 -6.91
CA LYS A 67 147.61 74.08 -7.47
C LYS A 67 146.87 72.89 -6.83
N SER A 68 146.61 72.94 -5.53
CA SER A 68 145.80 71.95 -4.80
C SER A 68 144.34 71.87 -5.31
N HIS A 69 143.78 72.96 -5.83
CA HIS A 69 142.42 72.97 -6.38
C HIS A 69 142.32 72.40 -7.80
N VAL A 70 143.38 72.51 -8.60
CA VAL A 70 143.41 72.00 -9.99
C VAL A 70 143.70 70.50 -10.06
N GLU A 71 144.40 69.94 -9.08
CA GLU A 71 144.69 68.49 -8.98
C GLU A 71 143.45 67.64 -8.60
N ASN A 72 142.28 68.24 -8.37
CA ASN A 72 141.02 67.55 -8.05
C ASN A 72 140.11 67.26 -9.29
N SER A 73 140.64 67.44 -10.50
CA SER A 73 139.88 67.32 -11.78
C SER A 73 139.43 65.90 -12.13
N ASN A 74 140.10 64.86 -11.63
CA ASN A 74 139.72 63.46 -11.93
C ASN A 74 138.45 63.01 -11.19
N THR A 75 138.15 63.67 -10.06
CA THR A 75 136.99 63.39 -9.20
C THR A 75 135.67 63.80 -9.89
N TRP A 76 135.69 64.89 -10.66
CA TRP A 76 134.51 65.42 -11.35
C TRP A 76 134.09 64.55 -12.54
N SER A 77 135.05 63.99 -13.28
CA SER A 77 134.76 63.05 -14.38
C SER A 77 134.09 61.75 -13.89
N THR A 78 134.50 61.23 -12.73
CA THR A 78 133.87 60.04 -12.15
C THR A 78 132.44 60.32 -11.68
N GLU A 79 132.16 61.50 -11.12
CA GLU A 79 130.82 61.87 -10.69
C GLU A 79 129.86 62.06 -11.88
N ILE A 80 130.31 62.68 -12.97
CA ILE A 80 129.50 62.85 -14.19
C ILE A 80 129.17 61.49 -14.82
N TRP A 81 130.13 60.59 -14.94
CA TRP A 81 129.87 59.24 -15.47
C TRP A 81 128.89 58.46 -14.58
N MET A 82 129.04 58.56 -13.26
CA MET A 82 128.13 57.93 -12.29
C MET A 82 126.71 58.53 -12.38
N LEU A 83 126.58 59.84 -12.63
CA LEU A 83 125.30 60.49 -12.90
C LEU A 83 124.67 60.02 -14.21
N THR A 84 125.45 59.90 -15.29
CA THR A 84 124.95 59.36 -16.57
C THR A 84 124.43 57.93 -16.41
N CYS A 85 125.17 57.05 -15.72
CA CYS A 85 124.69 55.70 -15.43
C CYS A 85 123.40 55.69 -14.57
N ARG A 86 123.24 56.64 -13.65
CA ARG A 86 121.99 56.78 -12.87
C ARG A 86 120.83 57.27 -13.75
N VAL A 87 121.08 58.19 -14.67
CA VAL A 87 120.06 58.66 -15.64
C VAL A 87 119.63 57.53 -16.57
N ASP A 88 120.56 56.71 -17.07
CA ASP A 88 120.23 55.55 -17.91
C ASP A 88 119.43 54.48 -17.16
N ASN A 89 119.77 54.24 -15.88
CA ASN A 89 119.00 53.36 -15.02
C ASN A 89 117.57 53.90 -14.79
N VAL A 90 117.42 55.20 -14.54
CA VAL A 90 116.10 55.84 -14.41
C VAL A 90 115.32 55.76 -15.74
N SER A 91 115.98 55.95 -16.88
CA SER A 91 115.36 55.84 -18.20
C SER A 91 114.84 54.42 -18.47
N SER A 92 115.64 53.40 -18.13
CA SER A 92 115.23 51.98 -18.22
C SER A 92 114.04 51.68 -17.30
N GLN A 93 114.04 52.20 -16.07
CA GLN A 93 112.92 52.06 -15.14
C GLN A 93 111.65 52.73 -15.66
N ILE A 94 111.75 53.90 -16.30
CA ILE A 94 110.62 54.60 -16.92
C ILE A 94 110.05 53.80 -18.10
N GLN A 95 110.90 53.20 -18.93
CA GLN A 95 110.44 52.33 -20.03
C GLN A 95 109.70 51.09 -19.51
N VAL A 96 110.22 50.43 -18.46
CA VAL A 96 109.53 49.30 -17.81
C VAL A 96 108.19 49.75 -17.23
N LEU A 97 108.15 50.91 -16.56
CA LEU A 97 106.91 51.48 -16.05
C LEU A 97 105.91 51.79 -17.16
N SER A 98 106.39 52.28 -18.31
CA SER A 98 105.55 52.53 -19.48
C SER A 98 104.95 51.23 -20.02
N GLY A 99 105.74 50.16 -20.08
CA GLY A 99 105.24 48.83 -20.44
C GLY A 99 104.16 48.33 -19.48
N HIS A 100 104.39 48.41 -18.16
CA HIS A 100 103.38 48.05 -17.16
C HIS A 100 102.09 48.89 -17.27
N LEU A 101 102.20 50.17 -17.66
CA LEU A 101 101.05 51.06 -17.88
C LEU A 101 100.25 50.68 -19.13
N GLU A 102 100.92 50.21 -20.19
CA GLU A 102 100.26 49.69 -21.39
C GLU A 102 99.54 48.37 -21.10
N ASP A 103 100.19 47.45 -20.38
CA ASP A 103 99.58 46.18 -19.94
C ASP A 103 98.36 46.43 -19.04
N ALA A 104 98.49 47.31 -18.05
CA ALA A 104 97.38 47.70 -17.18
C ALA A 104 96.22 48.36 -17.98
N SER A 105 96.54 49.12 -19.02
CA SER A 105 95.53 49.70 -19.90
C SER A 105 94.79 48.63 -20.71
N ALA A 106 95.50 47.61 -21.21
CA ALA A 106 94.90 46.47 -21.91
C ALA A 106 93.98 45.66 -20.98
N ASP A 107 94.43 45.38 -19.75
CA ASP A 107 93.63 44.70 -18.73
C ASP A 107 92.34 45.47 -18.40
N ILE A 108 92.42 46.80 -18.25
CA ILE A 108 91.24 47.64 -18.01
C ILE A 108 90.24 47.58 -19.17
N GLN A 109 90.71 47.57 -20.43
CA GLN A 109 89.81 47.44 -21.58
C GLN A 109 89.17 46.05 -21.64
N MET A 110 89.91 44.99 -21.32
CA MET A 110 89.38 43.63 -21.23
C MET A 110 88.30 43.54 -20.14
N VAL A 111 88.57 44.05 -18.93
CA VAL A 111 87.60 44.09 -17.82
C VAL A 111 86.36 44.90 -18.20
N LYS A 112 86.53 46.01 -18.94
CA LYS A 112 85.41 46.80 -19.44
C LYS A 112 84.53 46.01 -20.43
N GLY A 113 85.13 45.22 -21.32
CA GLY A 113 84.40 44.31 -22.21
C GLY A 113 83.60 43.27 -21.43
N ILE A 114 84.24 42.58 -20.48
CA ILE A 114 83.59 41.60 -19.59
C ILE A 114 82.43 42.24 -18.82
N LEU A 115 82.58 43.48 -18.34
CA LEU A 115 81.52 44.19 -17.62
C LEU A 115 80.33 44.55 -18.53
N GLN A 116 80.59 44.87 -19.81
CA GLN A 116 79.51 45.10 -20.79
C GLN A 116 78.75 43.82 -21.12
N ASP A 117 79.44 42.69 -21.27
CA ASP A 117 78.81 41.38 -21.46
C ASP A 117 78.01 40.96 -20.23
N ALA A 118 78.52 41.21 -19.02
CA ALA A 118 77.81 40.97 -17.77
C ALA A 118 76.54 41.81 -17.63
N ASN A 119 76.57 43.08 -18.07
CA ASN A 119 75.37 43.93 -18.10
C ASN A 119 74.32 43.42 -19.09
N THR A 120 74.75 42.95 -20.26
CA THR A 120 73.86 42.35 -21.26
C THR A 120 73.22 41.06 -20.73
N LEU A 121 74.01 40.21 -20.08
CA LEU A 121 73.53 38.98 -19.43
C LEU A 121 72.55 39.29 -18.29
N SER A 122 72.80 40.34 -17.51
CA SER A 122 71.90 40.79 -16.44
C SER A 122 70.53 41.21 -16.98
N PHE A 123 70.52 41.99 -18.08
CA PHE A 123 69.27 42.37 -18.74
C PHE A 123 68.49 41.17 -19.29
N GLN A 124 69.18 40.22 -19.94
CA GLN A 124 68.55 38.97 -20.40
C GLN A 124 67.99 38.15 -19.23
N THR A 125 68.72 38.05 -18.13
CA THR A 125 68.28 37.36 -16.91
C THR A 125 67.04 38.02 -16.31
N GLN A 126 66.96 39.36 -16.33
CA GLN A 126 65.81 40.10 -15.84
C GLN A 126 64.58 39.95 -16.74
N MET A 127 64.77 39.94 -18.06
CA MET A 127 63.69 39.63 -19.01
C MET A 127 63.15 38.22 -18.82
N LEU A 128 64.02 37.21 -18.69
CA LEU A 128 63.62 35.84 -18.39
C LEU A 128 62.86 35.74 -17.06
N ARG A 129 63.31 36.45 -16.03
CA ARG A 129 62.62 36.50 -14.73
C ARG A 129 61.20 37.05 -14.87
N SER A 130 61.03 38.17 -15.58
CA SER A 130 59.69 38.75 -15.80
C SER A 130 58.76 37.82 -16.59
N SER A 131 59.30 37.09 -17.56
CA SER A 131 58.56 36.09 -18.33
C SER A 131 58.16 34.89 -17.47
N MET A 132 59.08 34.40 -16.61
CA MET A 132 58.80 33.33 -15.67
C MET A 132 57.78 33.73 -14.59
N GLU A 133 57.84 34.98 -14.10
CA GLU A 133 56.83 35.53 -13.18
C GLU A 133 55.46 35.60 -13.85
N GLY A 134 55.38 36.04 -15.11
CA GLY A 134 54.16 36.03 -15.90
C GLY A 134 53.58 34.61 -16.10
N ALA A 135 54.43 33.66 -16.49
CA ALA A 135 54.03 32.25 -16.63
C ALA A 135 53.57 31.65 -15.28
N SER A 136 54.22 32.00 -14.17
CA SER A 136 53.83 31.55 -12.83
C SER A 136 52.44 32.09 -12.45
N ALA A 137 52.16 33.36 -12.74
CA ALA A 137 50.85 33.96 -12.49
C ALA A 137 49.74 33.29 -13.34
N GLU A 138 50.01 32.98 -14.61
CA GLU A 138 49.08 32.25 -15.46
C GLU A 138 48.81 30.82 -14.95
N ILE A 139 49.85 30.11 -14.50
CA ILE A 139 49.70 28.78 -13.89
C ILE A 139 48.82 28.83 -12.64
N GLN A 140 49.01 29.85 -11.77
CA GLN A 140 48.17 30.00 -10.57
C GLN A 140 46.72 30.30 -10.93
N LYS A 141 46.48 31.13 -11.95
CA LYS A 141 45.13 31.40 -12.46
C LYS A 141 44.47 30.12 -13.00
N LEU A 142 45.16 29.37 -13.86
CA LEU A 142 44.66 28.11 -14.40
C LEU A 142 44.39 27.07 -13.31
N LYS A 143 45.21 27.05 -12.25
CA LYS A 143 44.97 26.20 -11.08
C LYS A 143 43.66 26.58 -10.37
N GLY A 144 43.43 27.87 -10.13
CA GLY A 144 42.17 28.35 -9.55
C GLY A 144 40.95 28.04 -10.43
N ASP A 145 41.07 28.21 -11.74
CA ASP A 145 40.02 27.85 -12.70
C ASP A 145 39.72 26.34 -12.68
N LEU A 146 40.76 25.50 -12.55
CA LEU A 146 40.61 24.04 -12.43
C LEU A 146 39.93 23.63 -11.10
N GLU A 147 40.28 24.28 -9.99
CA GLU A 147 39.63 24.05 -8.70
C GLU A 147 38.14 24.43 -8.75
N ASN A 148 37.81 25.55 -9.37
CA ASN A 148 36.42 25.98 -9.61
C ASN A 148 35.67 24.99 -10.51
N ALA A 149 36.30 24.50 -11.58
CA ALA A 149 35.70 23.49 -12.46
C ALA A 149 35.43 22.17 -11.73
N ASN A 150 36.36 21.75 -10.86
CA ASN A 150 36.18 20.54 -10.04
C ASN A 150 35.05 20.71 -9.00
N ALA A 151 34.93 21.89 -8.38
CA ALA A 151 33.83 22.20 -7.48
C ALA A 151 32.48 22.16 -8.20
N LEU A 152 32.40 22.78 -9.39
CA LEU A 152 31.20 22.76 -10.22
C LEU A 152 30.84 21.34 -10.67
N ASN A 153 31.83 20.51 -11.02
CA ASN A 153 31.62 19.11 -11.38
C ASN A 153 31.06 18.31 -10.19
N SER A 154 31.60 18.53 -8.99
CA SER A 154 31.12 17.88 -7.75
C SER A 154 29.68 18.29 -7.42
N GLN A 155 29.36 19.57 -7.57
CA GLN A 155 28.00 20.08 -7.42
C GLN A 155 27.05 19.45 -8.44
N THR A 156 27.46 19.36 -9.70
CA THR A 156 26.67 18.74 -10.77
C THR A 156 26.41 17.26 -10.47
N HIS A 157 27.42 16.51 -10.01
CA HIS A 157 27.23 15.12 -9.58
C HIS A 157 26.27 14.99 -8.41
N SER A 158 26.35 15.87 -7.40
CA SER A 158 25.40 15.84 -6.28
C SER A 158 23.96 16.13 -6.72
N PHE A 159 23.77 17.08 -7.64
CA PHE A 159 22.46 17.43 -8.18
C PHE A 159 21.86 16.28 -8.99
N LEU A 160 22.66 15.66 -9.86
CA LEU A 160 22.23 14.50 -10.64
C LEU A 160 21.89 13.31 -9.74
N LYS A 161 22.69 13.06 -8.70
CA LYS A 161 22.42 12.00 -7.71
C LYS A 161 21.08 12.22 -7.00
N ASN A 162 20.87 13.43 -6.46
CA ASN A 162 19.62 13.77 -5.77
C ASN A 162 18.40 13.69 -6.72
N SER A 163 18.56 14.13 -7.97
CA SER A 163 17.50 14.02 -8.98
C SER A 163 17.16 12.58 -9.31
N LEU A 164 18.17 11.71 -9.40
CA LEU A 164 17.99 10.27 -9.65
C LEU A 164 17.31 9.57 -8.47
N GLU A 165 17.72 9.88 -7.23
CA GLU A 165 17.09 9.36 -6.01
C GLU A 165 15.62 9.79 -5.92
N ASN A 166 15.32 11.07 -6.17
CA ASN A 166 13.95 11.57 -6.21
C ASN A 166 13.09 10.89 -7.28
N ALA A 167 13.65 10.69 -8.48
CA ALA A 167 12.96 9.96 -9.55
C ALA A 167 12.71 8.49 -9.17
N SER A 168 13.66 7.85 -8.48
CA SER A 168 13.52 6.48 -7.98
C SER A 168 12.42 6.36 -6.93
N ILE A 169 12.35 7.30 -5.98
CA ILE A 169 11.26 7.39 -4.98
C ILE A 169 9.92 7.57 -5.69
N GLY A 170 9.83 8.46 -6.67
CA GLY A 170 8.62 8.67 -7.47
C GLY A 170 8.16 7.41 -8.20
N LEU A 171 9.10 6.68 -8.82
CA LEU A 171 8.81 5.39 -9.47
C LEU A 171 8.36 4.31 -8.48
N HIS A 172 8.97 4.25 -7.30
CA HIS A 172 8.56 3.32 -6.25
C HIS A 172 7.14 3.61 -5.76
N MET A 173 6.80 4.88 -5.55
CA MET A 173 5.45 5.32 -5.18
C MET A 173 4.42 4.97 -6.27
N LEU A 174 4.75 5.20 -7.55
CA LEU A 174 3.90 4.82 -8.67
C LEU A 174 3.72 3.30 -8.77
N SER A 175 4.78 2.53 -8.56
CA SER A 175 4.73 1.06 -8.51
C SER A 175 3.82 0.56 -7.40
N GLY A 176 3.94 1.13 -6.20
CA GLY A 176 3.06 0.83 -5.06
C GLY A 176 1.60 1.20 -5.36
N GLY A 177 1.36 2.37 -5.95
CA GLY A 177 0.03 2.79 -6.39
C GLY A 177 -0.58 1.86 -7.44
N LEU A 178 0.22 1.40 -8.41
CA LEU A 178 -0.20 0.42 -9.42
C LEU A 178 -0.49 -0.96 -8.79
N GLY A 179 0.28 -1.36 -7.78
CA GLY A 179 0.02 -2.55 -6.98
C GLY A 179 -1.33 -2.49 -6.27
N ASN A 180 -1.64 -1.37 -5.61
CA ASN A 180 -2.92 -1.14 -4.95
C ASN A 180 -4.10 -1.10 -5.93
N ALA A 181 -3.93 -0.43 -7.07
CA ALA A 181 -4.96 -0.44 -8.11
C ALA A 181 -5.23 -1.86 -8.64
N ASN A 182 -4.19 -2.69 -8.80
CA ASN A 182 -4.33 -4.08 -9.21
C ASN A 182 -5.06 -4.93 -8.16
N THR A 183 -4.83 -4.72 -6.86
CA THR A 183 -5.57 -5.44 -5.81
C THR A 183 -7.04 -5.02 -5.78
N GLU A 184 -7.35 -3.72 -5.94
CA GLU A 184 -8.73 -3.23 -6.08
C GLU A 184 -9.44 -3.84 -7.30
N ILE A 185 -8.78 -3.87 -8.46
CA ILE A 185 -9.31 -4.52 -9.67
C ILE A 185 -9.58 -6.01 -9.41
N ALA A 186 -8.69 -6.71 -8.71
CA ALA A 186 -8.89 -8.12 -8.37
C ALA A 186 -10.11 -8.33 -7.47
N ILE A 187 -10.30 -7.47 -6.46
CA ILE A 187 -11.46 -7.49 -5.57
C ILE A 187 -12.75 -7.23 -6.36
N LEU A 188 -12.77 -6.21 -7.22
CA LEU A 188 -13.92 -5.90 -8.08
C LEU A 188 -14.26 -7.07 -9.02
N LYS A 189 -13.25 -7.72 -9.59
CA LYS A 189 -13.43 -8.89 -10.46
C LYS A 189 -14.01 -10.10 -9.69
N ALA A 190 -13.60 -10.30 -8.44
CA ALA A 190 -14.18 -11.32 -7.58
C ALA A 190 -15.64 -11.00 -7.22
N GLY A 191 -15.94 -9.74 -6.88
CA GLY A 191 -17.30 -9.25 -6.65
C GLY A 191 -18.22 -9.47 -7.86
N LEU A 192 -17.74 -9.13 -9.07
CA LEU A 192 -18.48 -9.35 -10.31
C LEU A 192 -18.78 -10.83 -10.56
N LYS A 193 -17.82 -11.73 -10.29
CA LYS A 193 -18.04 -13.18 -10.41
C LYS A 193 -19.12 -13.68 -9.46
N MET A 194 -19.11 -13.23 -8.19
CA MET A 194 -20.16 -13.59 -7.23
C MET A 194 -21.53 -13.07 -7.67
N ALA A 195 -21.61 -11.79 -8.07
CA ALA A 195 -22.85 -11.20 -8.55
C ALA A 195 -23.42 -11.96 -9.76
N ASN A 196 -22.56 -12.38 -10.69
CA ASN A 196 -22.96 -13.17 -11.85
C ASN A 196 -23.47 -14.57 -11.44
N ALA A 197 -22.81 -15.24 -10.50
CA ALA A 197 -23.29 -16.53 -9.97
C ALA A 197 -24.65 -16.39 -9.27
N GLN A 198 -24.84 -15.29 -8.53
CA GLN A 198 -26.09 -14.98 -7.84
C GLN A 198 -27.23 -14.69 -8.83
N ALA A 199 -26.95 -13.96 -9.91
CA ALA A 199 -27.89 -13.74 -11.00
C ALA A 199 -28.26 -15.04 -11.73
N GLN A 200 -27.30 -15.93 -11.97
CA GLN A 200 -27.58 -17.26 -12.55
C GLN A 200 -28.47 -18.11 -11.64
N TRP A 201 -28.21 -18.11 -10.32
CA TRP A 201 -29.06 -18.82 -9.36
C TRP A 201 -30.49 -18.27 -9.37
N ALA A 202 -30.63 -16.94 -9.31
CA ALA A 202 -31.94 -16.29 -9.38
C ALA A 202 -32.69 -16.66 -10.68
N ASN A 203 -32.00 -16.70 -11.82
CA ASN A 203 -32.58 -17.11 -13.09
C ASN A 203 -33.06 -18.57 -13.09
N SER A 204 -32.29 -19.49 -12.50
CA SER A 204 -32.71 -20.88 -12.32
C SER A 204 -33.94 -21.00 -11.42
N SER A 205 -33.97 -20.30 -10.29
CA SER A 205 -35.15 -20.26 -9.42
C SER A 205 -36.38 -19.68 -10.12
N LEU A 206 -36.20 -18.68 -10.99
CA LEU A 206 -37.29 -18.10 -11.78
C LEU A 206 -37.81 -19.09 -12.83
N LYS A 207 -36.92 -19.89 -13.43
CA LYS A 207 -37.29 -20.97 -14.35
C LYS A 207 -38.09 -22.07 -13.66
N ASP A 208 -37.68 -22.47 -12.45
CA ASP A 208 -38.40 -23.45 -11.64
C ASP A 208 -39.78 -22.92 -11.22
N ALA A 209 -39.86 -21.65 -10.80
CA ALA A 209 -41.13 -21.00 -10.49
C ALA A 209 -42.06 -20.98 -11.71
N ASN A 210 -41.54 -20.68 -12.90
CA ASN A 210 -42.32 -20.73 -14.14
C ASN A 210 -42.80 -22.16 -14.47
N ALA A 211 -41.97 -23.18 -14.24
CA ALA A 211 -42.37 -24.57 -14.43
C ALA A 211 -43.52 -24.95 -13.47
N GLN A 212 -43.43 -24.53 -12.21
CA GLN A 212 -44.51 -24.74 -11.23
C GLN A 212 -45.80 -24.02 -11.63
N ILE A 213 -45.71 -22.78 -12.13
CA ILE A 213 -46.88 -22.05 -12.66
C ILE A 213 -47.52 -22.81 -13.82
N HIS A 214 -46.73 -23.41 -14.72
CA HIS A 214 -47.27 -24.24 -15.79
C HIS A 214 -47.99 -25.49 -15.29
N VAL A 215 -47.45 -26.17 -14.27
CA VAL A 215 -48.10 -27.32 -13.63
C VAL A 215 -49.43 -26.89 -12.99
N LEU A 216 -49.44 -25.79 -12.25
CA LEU A 216 -50.66 -25.23 -11.65
C LEU A 216 -51.71 -24.87 -12.70
N ARG A 217 -51.31 -24.29 -13.84
CA ARG A 217 -52.22 -24.04 -14.97
C ARG A 217 -52.81 -25.33 -15.54
N GLY A 218 -52.02 -26.40 -15.64
CA GLY A 218 -52.51 -27.71 -16.05
C GLY A 218 -53.53 -28.28 -15.07
N GLN A 219 -53.29 -28.15 -13.76
CA GLN A 219 -54.25 -28.54 -12.73
C GLN A 219 -55.55 -27.73 -12.79
N LEU A 220 -55.46 -26.43 -13.12
CA LEU A 220 -56.63 -25.58 -13.28
C LEU A 220 -57.52 -26.05 -14.45
N ALA A 221 -56.92 -26.49 -15.56
CA ALA A 221 -57.68 -27.06 -16.68
C ALA A 221 -58.46 -28.32 -16.27
N SER A 222 -57.87 -29.19 -15.45
CA SER A 222 -58.56 -30.36 -14.89
C SER A 222 -59.74 -29.97 -13.99
N VAL A 223 -59.65 -28.86 -13.26
CA VAL A 223 -60.78 -28.33 -12.46
C VAL A 223 -61.90 -27.82 -13.37
N ASP A 224 -61.58 -27.22 -14.50
CA ASP A 224 -62.57 -26.78 -15.48
C ASP A 224 -63.28 -27.99 -16.14
N ASP A 225 -62.57 -29.08 -16.42
CA ASP A 225 -63.16 -30.34 -16.90
C ASP A 225 -64.11 -30.95 -15.85
N LEU A 226 -63.68 -31.04 -14.58
CA LEU A 226 -64.53 -31.51 -13.47
C LEU A 226 -65.76 -30.62 -13.26
N ARG A 227 -65.63 -29.31 -13.52
CA ARG A 227 -66.76 -28.37 -13.47
C ARG A 227 -67.73 -28.62 -14.63
N ALA A 228 -67.23 -28.93 -15.83
CA ALA A 228 -68.06 -29.31 -16.97
C ALA A 228 -68.81 -30.63 -16.69
N GLU A 229 -68.12 -31.66 -16.16
CA GLU A 229 -68.75 -32.92 -15.75
C GLU A 229 -69.84 -32.70 -14.70
N ASN A 230 -69.59 -31.86 -13.69
CA ASN A 230 -70.61 -31.52 -12.69
C ASN A 230 -71.84 -30.84 -13.30
N ARG A 231 -71.67 -29.98 -14.32
CA ARG A 231 -72.81 -29.38 -15.03
C ARG A 231 -73.64 -30.44 -15.75
N VAL A 232 -72.99 -31.42 -16.39
CA VAL A 232 -73.67 -32.52 -17.06
C VAL A 232 -74.44 -33.37 -16.05
N LEU A 233 -73.81 -33.76 -14.93
CA LEU A 233 -74.46 -34.51 -13.86
C LEU A 233 -75.67 -33.76 -13.30
N ARG A 234 -75.57 -32.45 -13.12
CA ARG A 234 -76.69 -31.62 -12.65
C ARG A 234 -77.86 -31.62 -13.64
N SER A 235 -77.58 -31.50 -14.94
CA SER A 235 -78.61 -31.60 -15.99
C SER A 235 -79.28 -32.97 -16.01
N SER A 236 -78.51 -34.06 -15.85
CA SER A 236 -79.07 -35.41 -15.75
C SER A 236 -79.92 -35.59 -14.50
N LEU A 237 -79.52 -35.00 -13.37
CA LEU A 237 -80.30 -35.03 -12.14
C LEU A 237 -81.63 -34.26 -12.27
N GLU A 238 -81.60 -33.09 -12.93
CA GLU A 238 -82.81 -32.33 -13.24
C GLU A 238 -83.74 -33.14 -14.18
N GLY A 239 -83.19 -33.82 -15.18
CA GLY A 239 -83.94 -34.72 -16.06
C GLY A 239 -84.58 -35.89 -15.31
N ALA A 240 -83.82 -36.57 -14.46
CA ALA A 240 -84.32 -37.66 -13.62
C ALA A 240 -85.42 -37.17 -12.66
N ASN A 241 -85.28 -35.98 -12.08
CA ASN A 241 -86.31 -35.40 -11.23
C ASN A 241 -87.60 -35.10 -12.00
N ALA A 242 -87.50 -34.59 -13.25
CA ALA A 242 -88.67 -34.38 -14.10
C ALA A 242 -89.38 -35.71 -14.44
N GLU A 243 -88.61 -36.77 -14.66
CA GLU A 243 -89.15 -38.12 -14.87
C GLU A 243 -89.86 -38.67 -13.64
N ILE A 244 -89.29 -38.50 -12.45
CA ILE A 244 -89.93 -38.84 -11.18
C ILE A 244 -91.27 -38.11 -11.02
N GLN A 245 -91.33 -36.81 -11.35
CA GLN A 245 -92.60 -36.07 -11.30
C GLN A 245 -93.63 -36.59 -12.31
N ARG A 246 -93.20 -36.97 -13.53
CA ARG A 246 -94.09 -37.62 -14.51
C ARG A 246 -94.64 -38.94 -13.98
N VAL A 247 -93.79 -39.81 -13.44
CA VAL A 247 -94.21 -41.10 -12.87
C VAL A 247 -95.16 -40.88 -11.70
N LYS A 248 -94.87 -39.91 -10.82
CA LYS A 248 -95.76 -39.53 -9.72
C LYS A 248 -97.16 -39.12 -10.22
N GLY A 249 -97.23 -38.32 -11.28
CA GLY A 249 -98.50 -37.94 -11.92
C GLY A 249 -99.24 -39.15 -12.51
N SER A 250 -98.53 -40.06 -13.20
CA SER A 250 -99.13 -41.30 -13.70
C SER A 250 -99.67 -42.20 -12.58
N VAL A 251 -98.95 -42.32 -11.45
CA VAL A 251 -99.42 -43.08 -10.29
C VAL A 251 -100.67 -42.44 -9.68
N GLN A 252 -100.72 -41.11 -9.59
CA GLN A 252 -101.93 -40.41 -9.13
C GLN A 252 -103.13 -40.66 -10.03
N ASN A 253 -102.94 -40.62 -11.36
CA ASN A 253 -103.99 -40.96 -12.32
C ASN A 253 -104.43 -42.43 -12.21
N ALA A 254 -103.49 -43.36 -12.06
CA ALA A 254 -103.80 -44.78 -11.86
C ALA A 254 -104.59 -45.02 -10.57
N ASN A 255 -104.25 -44.31 -9.48
CA ASN A 255 -104.98 -44.37 -8.22
C ASN A 255 -106.40 -43.80 -8.36
N ALA A 256 -106.58 -42.70 -9.10
CA ALA A 256 -107.90 -42.14 -9.39
C ALA A 256 -108.74 -43.12 -10.22
N LEU A 257 -108.17 -43.72 -11.26
CA LEU A 257 -108.82 -44.74 -12.08
C LEU A 257 -109.20 -45.97 -11.25
N ASN A 258 -108.29 -46.46 -10.39
CA ASN A 258 -108.58 -47.57 -9.49
C ASN A 258 -109.74 -47.25 -8.53
N SER A 259 -109.77 -46.03 -7.97
CA SER A 259 -110.88 -45.57 -7.12
C SER A 259 -112.21 -45.55 -7.88
N GLN A 260 -112.18 -45.10 -9.14
CA GLN A 260 -113.35 -45.11 -10.03
C GLN A 260 -113.81 -46.54 -10.33
N THR A 261 -112.91 -47.46 -10.65
CA THR A 261 -113.20 -48.88 -10.88
C THR A 261 -113.78 -49.55 -9.63
N GLN A 262 -113.21 -49.29 -8.45
CA GLN A 262 -113.75 -49.79 -7.18
C GLN A 262 -115.18 -49.29 -6.92
N THR A 263 -115.46 -48.03 -7.25
CA THR A 263 -116.79 -47.44 -7.10
C THR A 263 -117.79 -48.07 -8.08
N PHE A 264 -117.39 -48.28 -9.33
CA PHE A 264 -118.20 -48.97 -10.34
C PHE A 264 -118.51 -50.41 -9.93
N LEU A 265 -117.50 -51.19 -9.53
CA LEU A 265 -117.67 -52.57 -9.08
C LEU A 265 -118.59 -52.67 -7.86
N ARG A 266 -118.48 -51.72 -6.90
CA ARG A 266 -119.39 -51.65 -5.75
C ARG A 266 -120.83 -51.38 -6.19
N GLY A 267 -121.06 -50.43 -7.09
CA GLY A 267 -122.38 -50.15 -7.63
C GLY A 267 -122.99 -51.35 -8.35
N SER A 268 -122.21 -52.06 -9.17
CA SER A 268 -122.66 -53.31 -9.79
C SER A 268 -123.00 -54.37 -8.75
N LEU A 269 -122.15 -54.58 -7.74
CA LEU A 269 -122.37 -55.56 -6.68
C LEU A 269 -123.63 -55.25 -5.86
N ASP A 270 -123.86 -53.99 -5.52
CA ASP A 270 -125.06 -53.53 -4.81
C ASP A 270 -126.33 -53.74 -5.66
N ASN A 271 -126.23 -53.51 -6.98
CA ASN A 271 -127.33 -53.79 -7.91
C ASN A 271 -127.63 -55.30 -7.99
N THR A 272 -126.61 -56.14 -8.15
CA THR A 272 -126.79 -57.60 -8.15
C THR A 272 -127.32 -58.11 -6.81
N SER A 273 -126.86 -57.55 -5.70
CA SER A 273 -127.38 -57.85 -4.35
C SER A 273 -128.86 -57.49 -4.23
N SER A 274 -129.27 -56.34 -4.77
CA SER A 274 -130.66 -55.90 -4.81
C SER A 274 -131.54 -56.84 -5.66
N GLU A 275 -131.07 -57.25 -6.84
CA GLU A 275 -131.75 -58.25 -7.68
C GLU A 275 -131.90 -59.61 -6.96
N ILE A 276 -130.85 -60.08 -6.28
CA ILE A 276 -130.88 -61.32 -5.48
C ILE A 276 -131.89 -61.19 -4.34
N GLN A 277 -131.97 -60.04 -3.65
CA GLN A 277 -132.98 -59.82 -2.61
C GLN A 277 -134.41 -59.85 -3.18
N LEU A 278 -134.61 -59.28 -4.37
CA LEU A 278 -135.89 -59.28 -5.07
C LEU A 278 -136.30 -60.72 -5.44
N LEU A 279 -135.37 -61.49 -6.02
CA LEU A 279 -135.55 -62.92 -6.31
C LEU A 279 -135.83 -63.72 -5.04
N ARG A 280 -135.11 -63.47 -3.94
CA ARG A 280 -135.37 -64.10 -2.64
C ARG A 280 -136.76 -63.76 -2.12
N GLY A 281 -137.24 -62.54 -2.33
CA GLY A 281 -138.61 -62.12 -2.03
C GLY A 281 -139.64 -62.87 -2.86
N HIS A 282 -139.39 -63.06 -4.16
CA HIS A 282 -140.23 -63.91 -5.02
C HIS A 282 -140.27 -65.36 -4.53
N PHE A 283 -139.11 -65.97 -4.25
CA PHE A 283 -139.04 -67.34 -3.72
C PHE A 283 -139.76 -67.49 -2.38
N LYS A 284 -139.70 -66.48 -1.49
CA LYS A 284 -140.46 -66.50 -0.24
C LYS A 284 -141.97 -66.49 -0.48
N ARG A 285 -142.45 -65.65 -1.40
CA ARG A 285 -143.86 -65.60 -1.80
C ARG A 285 -144.34 -66.93 -2.41
N THR A 286 -143.54 -67.52 -3.30
CA THR A 286 -143.81 -68.85 -3.86
C THR A 286 -143.78 -69.94 -2.79
N GLY A 287 -142.90 -69.82 -1.79
CA GLY A 287 -142.88 -70.71 -0.63
C GLY A 287 -144.15 -70.60 0.21
N ASP A 288 -144.65 -69.39 0.44
CA ASP A 288 -145.91 -69.14 1.16
C ASP A 288 -147.13 -69.67 0.36
N GLU A 289 -147.11 -69.56 -0.97
CA GLU A 289 -148.12 -70.17 -1.87
C GLU A 289 -148.08 -71.70 -1.82
N ILE A 290 -146.88 -72.30 -1.80
CA ILE A 290 -146.71 -73.75 -1.62
C ILE A 290 -147.21 -74.20 -0.24
N LEU A 291 -147.01 -73.42 0.82
CA LEU A 291 -147.53 -73.72 2.15
C LEU A 291 -149.07 -73.63 2.21
N LEU A 292 -149.67 -72.68 1.47
CA LEU A 292 -151.11 -72.58 1.32
C LEU A 292 -151.67 -73.80 0.57
N LEU A 293 -151.02 -74.20 -0.52
CA LEU A 293 -151.35 -75.41 -1.28
C LEU A 293 -151.15 -76.69 -0.45
N LYS A 294 -150.13 -76.73 0.42
CA LYS A 294 -149.89 -77.85 1.34
C LYS A 294 -151.01 -77.97 2.38
N ARG A 295 -151.48 -76.85 2.93
CA ARG A 295 -152.62 -76.83 3.86
C ARG A 295 -153.92 -77.28 3.16
N ASP A 296 -154.13 -76.84 1.92
CA ASP A 296 -155.28 -77.25 1.13
C ASP A 296 -155.18 -78.76 0.77
N LEU A 297 -153.97 -79.28 0.57
CA LEU A 297 -153.69 -80.72 0.38
C LEU A 297 -153.88 -81.54 1.69
N GLU A 298 -153.48 -81.01 2.85
CA GLU A 298 -153.71 -81.63 4.17
C GLU A 298 -155.22 -81.77 4.48
N THR A 299 -156.04 -80.86 3.96
CA THR A 299 -157.50 -80.92 4.08
C THR A 299 -158.12 -82.01 3.19
N VAL A 300 -157.51 -82.28 2.03
CA VAL A 300 -157.87 -83.40 1.12
C VAL A 300 -157.32 -84.75 1.63
N THR A 301 -156.21 -84.73 2.37
CA THR A 301 -155.54 -85.95 2.89
C THR A 301 -156.33 -86.61 4.04
N ALA A 302 -157.20 -85.88 4.74
CA ALA A 302 -158.11 -86.45 5.73
C ALA A 302 -159.31 -87.21 5.12
N GLN A 303 -159.51 -87.17 3.80
CA GLN A 303 -160.65 -87.79 3.10
C GLN A 303 -160.29 -88.99 2.20
N THR A 304 -159.01 -89.37 2.09
CA THR A 304 -158.57 -90.51 1.27
C THR A 304 -157.92 -91.62 2.10
N GLN A 305 -158.39 -91.78 3.34
CA GLN A 305 -158.27 -93.01 4.10
C GLN A 305 -159.33 -93.98 3.56
N VAL A 306 -158.97 -94.76 2.53
CA VAL A 306 -159.57 -96.02 2.06
C VAL A 306 -159.18 -96.18 0.59
N THR A 307 -157.99 -96.74 0.34
CA THR A 307 -157.76 -97.95 -0.47
C THR A 307 -156.27 -98.13 -0.79
N SER A 308 -155.72 -99.18 -0.20
CA SER A 308 -154.81 -100.16 -0.80
C SER A 308 -153.37 -99.76 -1.14
N ASN A 309 -152.46 -100.28 -0.31
CA ASN A 309 -151.03 -100.45 -0.58
C ASN A 309 -150.79 -101.51 -1.68
N HIS A 310 -149.95 -101.24 -2.68
CA HIS A 310 -148.57 -101.77 -2.78
C HIS A 310 -147.90 -101.38 -4.10
N LEU A 311 -146.56 -101.39 -4.03
CA LEU A 311 -145.57 -101.37 -5.11
C LEU A 311 -145.29 -99.97 -5.69
N GLU A 312 -144.29 -99.28 -5.15
CA GLU A 312 -142.89 -99.42 -5.60
C GLU A 312 -142.77 -99.33 -7.12
N ARG A 313 -142.09 -98.29 -7.61
CA ARG A 313 -140.88 -98.43 -8.44
C ARG A 313 -140.41 -97.05 -8.90
N THR A 314 -139.12 -96.78 -8.64
CA THR A 314 -138.25 -95.73 -9.25
C THR A 314 -138.66 -94.29 -8.95
N ASP A 315 -137.90 -93.52 -8.18
CA ASP A 315 -136.65 -92.96 -8.70
C ASP A 315 -135.69 -92.54 -7.57
N ALA A 316 -135.03 -93.54 -7.01
CA ALA A 316 -133.84 -93.35 -6.17
C ALA A 316 -132.57 -93.42 -7.03
N GLN A 317 -132.52 -92.69 -8.14
CA GLN A 317 -131.30 -92.55 -8.96
C GLN A 317 -130.70 -91.15 -9.00
N ILE A 318 -131.24 -90.15 -8.29
CA ILE A 318 -130.60 -88.82 -8.24
C ILE A 318 -130.26 -88.44 -6.81
N GLN A 319 -129.36 -89.25 -6.25
CA GLN A 319 -128.60 -89.02 -5.03
C GLN A 319 -127.14 -88.60 -5.34
N LEU A 320 -126.87 -87.74 -6.35
CA LEU A 320 -125.47 -87.60 -6.83
C LEU A 320 -124.89 -86.19 -6.98
N LEU A 321 -125.44 -85.16 -6.34
CA LEU A 321 -124.78 -83.85 -6.30
C LEU A 321 -124.88 -83.18 -4.92
N LYS A 322 -124.80 -83.96 -3.84
CA LYS A 322 -124.86 -83.43 -2.47
C LYS A 322 -123.61 -83.74 -1.63
N THR A 323 -122.63 -84.46 -2.16
CA THR A 323 -121.45 -84.90 -1.38
C THR A 323 -120.13 -84.62 -2.08
N GLU A 324 -119.99 -83.46 -2.74
CA GLU A 324 -118.69 -82.97 -3.24
C GLU A 324 -118.45 -81.46 -3.02
N LEU A 325 -119.04 -80.86 -1.98
CA LEU A 325 -118.65 -79.49 -1.59
C LEU A 325 -118.52 -79.32 -0.08
N GLU A 326 -117.98 -80.33 0.60
CA GLU A 326 -117.67 -80.23 2.03
C GLU A 326 -116.21 -80.54 2.40
N ASN A 327 -115.28 -80.64 1.44
CA ASN A 327 -113.87 -80.85 1.77
C ASN A 327 -112.90 -80.08 0.86
N ALA A 328 -112.56 -78.85 1.25
CA ALA A 328 -111.30 -78.19 0.87
C ALA A 328 -110.92 -77.02 1.84
N ASN A 329 -110.91 -77.26 3.15
CA ASN A 329 -110.29 -76.34 4.14
C ASN A 329 -109.01 -76.95 4.74
N ALA A 330 -108.10 -77.42 3.88
CA ALA A 330 -106.84 -78.06 4.30
C ALA A 330 -105.58 -77.42 3.67
N LEU A 331 -105.59 -76.12 3.38
CA LEU A 331 -104.41 -75.38 2.87
C LEU A 331 -104.09 -74.06 3.61
N ASP A 332 -104.96 -73.58 4.49
CA ASP A 332 -104.79 -72.30 5.20
C ASP A 332 -103.65 -72.28 6.27
N PRO A 333 -103.50 -73.30 7.15
CA PRO A 333 -102.49 -73.22 8.21
C PRO A 333 -101.04 -73.39 7.71
N LYS A 334 -100.81 -74.12 6.61
CA LYS A 334 -99.46 -74.25 6.02
C LYS A 334 -99.02 -73.01 5.26
N ILE A 335 -99.95 -72.30 4.61
CA ILE A 335 -99.67 -71.02 3.92
C ILE A 335 -99.39 -69.91 4.93
N GLN A 336 -100.08 -69.88 6.09
CA GLN A 336 -99.79 -68.94 7.19
C GLN A 336 -98.42 -69.16 7.84
N VAL A 337 -98.01 -70.41 8.06
CA VAL A 337 -96.69 -70.72 8.64
C VAL A 337 -95.58 -70.33 7.66
N LEU A 338 -95.70 -70.67 6.37
CA LEU A 338 -94.75 -70.20 5.33
C LEU A 338 -94.72 -68.67 5.21
N SER A 339 -95.87 -68.00 5.33
CA SER A 339 -95.96 -66.53 5.36
C SER A 339 -95.22 -65.92 6.55
N SER A 340 -95.31 -66.53 7.73
CA SER A 340 -94.57 -66.09 8.93
C SER A 340 -93.06 -66.25 8.78
N TYR A 341 -92.58 -67.36 8.21
CA TYR A 341 -91.16 -67.56 7.92
C TYR A 341 -90.65 -66.59 6.85
N LEU A 342 -91.43 -66.34 5.79
CA LEU A 342 -91.09 -65.34 4.76
C LEU A 342 -91.05 -63.91 5.33
N LYS A 343 -91.96 -63.58 6.25
CA LYS A 343 -91.99 -62.27 6.91
C LYS A 343 -90.81 -62.08 7.84
N ASN A 344 -90.42 -63.13 8.58
CA ASN A 344 -89.25 -63.10 9.46
C ASN A 344 -87.93 -62.99 8.65
N ALA A 345 -87.81 -63.77 7.58
CA ALA A 345 -86.69 -63.66 6.65
C ALA A 345 -86.61 -62.27 5.98
N SER A 346 -87.76 -61.69 5.63
CA SER A 346 -87.83 -60.32 5.09
C SER A 346 -87.39 -59.27 6.10
N SER A 347 -87.76 -59.40 7.38
CA SER A 347 -87.26 -58.48 8.43
C SER A 347 -85.76 -58.63 8.67
N GLU A 348 -85.23 -59.86 8.67
CA GLU A 348 -83.79 -60.11 8.83
C GLU A 348 -82.98 -59.51 7.66
N ILE A 349 -83.45 -59.68 6.42
CA ILE A 349 -82.86 -59.07 5.22
C ILE A 349 -82.88 -57.54 5.32
N GLN A 350 -83.97 -56.94 5.81
CA GLN A 350 -84.07 -55.48 6.00
C GLN A 350 -83.05 -54.98 7.04
N THR A 351 -82.87 -55.68 8.16
CA THR A 351 -81.83 -55.36 9.16
C THR A 351 -80.42 -55.53 8.62
N LEU A 352 -80.17 -56.58 7.81
CA LEU A 352 -78.87 -56.78 7.16
C LEU A 352 -78.57 -55.65 6.17
N LYS A 353 -79.57 -55.21 5.39
CA LYS A 353 -79.43 -54.08 4.47
C LYS A 353 -79.05 -52.79 5.20
N GLN A 354 -79.72 -52.47 6.31
CA GLN A 354 -79.38 -51.31 7.13
C GLN A 354 -77.95 -51.39 7.70
N ARG A 355 -77.52 -52.59 8.13
CA ARG A 355 -76.14 -52.81 8.61
C ARG A 355 -75.10 -52.65 7.50
N VAL A 356 -75.42 -53.06 6.27
CA VAL A 356 -74.54 -52.86 5.09
C VAL A 356 -74.44 -51.37 4.74
N GLU A 357 -75.53 -50.62 4.79
CA GLU A 357 -75.53 -49.17 4.58
C GLU A 357 -74.72 -48.43 5.68
N ALA A 358 -74.83 -48.86 6.94
CA ALA A 358 -74.00 -48.35 8.03
C ALA A 358 -72.51 -48.69 7.84
N ALA A 359 -72.20 -49.90 7.35
CA ALA A 359 -70.84 -50.31 7.02
C ALA A 359 -70.25 -49.46 5.88
N ALA A 360 -71.04 -49.13 4.85
CA ALA A 360 -70.62 -48.24 3.76
C ALA A 360 -70.31 -46.82 4.26
N SER A 361 -71.11 -46.29 5.19
CA SER A 361 -70.80 -45.02 5.87
C SER A 361 -69.48 -45.09 6.64
N LEU A 362 -69.20 -46.20 7.32
CA LEU A 362 -67.94 -46.42 8.02
C LEU A 362 -66.74 -46.40 7.05
N VAL A 363 -66.86 -47.06 5.90
CA VAL A 363 -65.81 -47.08 4.86
C VAL A 363 -65.50 -45.68 4.36
N SER A 364 -66.51 -44.82 4.15
CA SER A 364 -66.30 -43.43 3.74
C SER A 364 -65.55 -42.60 4.80
N LYS A 365 -65.82 -42.82 6.09
CA LYS A 365 -65.07 -42.18 7.19
C LYS A 365 -63.63 -42.68 7.24
N THR A 366 -63.39 -43.97 7.02
CA THR A 366 -62.04 -44.53 6.95
C THR A 366 -61.23 -43.92 5.81
N GLN A 367 -61.82 -43.78 4.62
CA GLN A 367 -61.16 -43.12 3.48
C GLN A 367 -60.85 -41.64 3.74
N MET A 368 -61.74 -40.92 4.44
CA MET A 368 -61.50 -39.53 4.82
C MET A 368 -60.34 -39.42 5.83
N LEU A 369 -60.28 -40.31 6.82
CA LEU A 369 -59.18 -40.36 7.78
C LEU A 369 -57.84 -40.70 7.10
N GLU A 370 -57.85 -41.63 6.14
CA GLU A 370 -56.68 -41.98 5.34
C GLU A 370 -56.15 -40.76 4.56
N SER A 371 -57.04 -40.00 3.92
CA SER A 371 -56.68 -38.77 3.21
C SER A 371 -56.10 -37.69 4.14
N ASN A 372 -56.68 -37.52 5.32
CA ASN A 372 -56.16 -36.59 6.33
C ASN A 372 -54.79 -37.02 6.85
N LEU A 373 -54.58 -38.32 7.05
CA LEU A 373 -53.30 -38.87 7.50
C LEU A 373 -52.21 -38.71 6.43
N GLN A 374 -52.55 -38.94 5.16
CA GLN A 374 -51.67 -38.65 4.01
C GLN A 374 -51.26 -37.17 3.97
N LYS A 375 -52.23 -36.26 4.16
CA LYS A 375 -51.98 -34.82 4.19
C LYS A 375 -51.07 -34.41 5.35
N ALA A 376 -51.36 -34.88 6.56
CA ALA A 376 -50.53 -34.64 7.74
C ALA A 376 -49.10 -35.19 7.57
N ASN A 377 -48.95 -36.33 6.89
CA ASN A 377 -47.64 -36.89 6.59
C ASN A 377 -46.84 -36.00 5.61
N ALA A 378 -47.50 -35.46 4.57
CA ALA A 378 -46.87 -34.52 3.64
C ALA A 378 -46.42 -33.23 4.35
N GLU A 379 -47.27 -32.68 5.23
CA GLU A 379 -46.93 -31.52 6.07
C GLU A 379 -45.72 -31.80 6.97
N ASN A 380 -45.64 -32.99 7.58
CA ASN A 380 -44.48 -33.39 8.38
C ASN A 380 -43.19 -33.50 7.55
N GLN A 381 -43.25 -33.98 6.31
CA GLN A 381 -42.07 -34.01 5.44
C GLN A 381 -41.63 -32.58 5.06
N GLN A 382 -42.58 -31.67 4.82
CA GLN A 382 -42.27 -30.28 4.53
C GLN A 382 -41.59 -29.61 5.72
N LEU A 383 -42.14 -29.76 6.92
CA LEU A 383 -41.55 -29.23 8.16
C LEU A 383 -40.15 -29.78 8.41
N LYS A 384 -39.91 -31.04 8.07
CA LYS A 384 -38.58 -31.65 8.17
C LYS A 384 -37.58 -30.98 7.23
N TRP A 385 -37.98 -30.65 6.00
CA TRP A 385 -37.13 -29.93 5.05
C TRP A 385 -36.85 -28.50 5.51
N ASP A 386 -37.88 -27.80 6.00
CA ASP A 386 -37.76 -26.44 6.54
C ASP A 386 -36.83 -26.39 7.76
N LEU A 387 -36.88 -27.41 8.62
CA LEU A 387 -35.98 -27.54 9.77
C LEU A 387 -34.51 -27.66 9.35
N GLU A 388 -34.20 -28.46 8.32
CA GLU A 388 -32.82 -28.61 7.83
C GLU A 388 -32.29 -27.33 7.17
N ASN A 389 -33.14 -26.60 6.45
CA ASN A 389 -32.78 -25.28 5.94
C ASN A 389 -32.53 -24.28 7.07
N THR A 390 -33.37 -24.31 8.10
CA THR A 390 -33.22 -23.44 9.28
C THR A 390 -31.92 -23.73 10.01
N LYS A 391 -31.55 -25.01 10.19
CA LYS A 391 -30.24 -25.41 10.75
C LYS A 391 -29.08 -24.86 9.92
N THR A 392 -29.18 -24.96 8.59
CA THR A 392 -28.17 -24.44 7.67
C THR A 392 -28.04 -22.92 7.77
N LEU A 393 -29.16 -22.22 7.91
CA LEU A 393 -29.20 -20.76 8.09
C LEU A 393 -28.56 -20.36 9.43
N ILE A 394 -28.87 -21.07 10.52
CA ILE A 394 -28.27 -20.85 11.85
C ILE A 394 -26.75 -20.97 11.77
N LYS A 395 -26.22 -21.99 11.08
CA LYS A 395 -24.76 -22.14 10.92
C LYS A 395 -24.13 -20.94 10.21
N LYS A 396 -24.74 -20.45 9.13
CA LYS A 396 -24.28 -19.25 8.42
C LYS A 396 -24.34 -17.99 9.29
N ILE A 397 -25.38 -17.85 10.09
CA ILE A 397 -25.49 -16.75 11.06
C ILE A 397 -24.35 -16.82 12.08
N GLN A 398 -24.06 -18.01 12.60
CA GLN A 398 -22.95 -18.21 13.54
C GLN A 398 -21.59 -17.83 12.93
N GLU A 399 -21.33 -18.22 11.68
CA GLU A 399 -20.11 -17.86 10.94
C GLU A 399 -19.99 -16.34 10.77
N LYS A 400 -21.09 -15.67 10.42
CA LYS A 400 -21.13 -14.20 10.31
C LYS A 400 -20.92 -13.52 11.66
N GLN A 401 -21.49 -14.06 12.72
CA GLN A 401 -21.38 -13.51 14.07
C GLN A 401 -19.93 -13.62 14.58
N ASN A 402 -19.26 -14.74 14.34
CA ASN A 402 -17.83 -14.90 14.65
C ASN A 402 -16.97 -13.89 13.86
N GLY A 403 -17.26 -13.71 12.57
CA GLY A 403 -16.55 -12.72 11.75
C GLY A 403 -16.74 -11.28 12.24
N LEU A 404 -17.94 -10.93 12.73
CA LEU A 404 -18.19 -9.60 13.31
C LEU A 404 -17.42 -9.39 14.61
N GLU A 405 -17.27 -10.42 15.45
CA GLU A 405 -16.50 -10.31 16.69
C GLU A 405 -15.01 -10.07 16.41
N THR A 406 -14.42 -10.78 15.45
CA THR A 406 -13.03 -10.54 15.02
C THR A 406 -12.83 -9.10 14.51
N ILE A 407 -13.80 -8.58 13.75
CA ILE A 407 -13.75 -7.19 13.28
C ILE A 407 -13.83 -6.22 14.46
N ARG A 408 -14.69 -6.48 15.46
CA ARG A 408 -14.79 -5.64 16.67
C ARG A 408 -13.46 -5.58 17.43
N GLU A 409 -12.81 -6.73 17.65
CA GLU A 409 -11.50 -6.79 18.33
C GLU A 409 -10.42 -6.01 17.56
N ALA A 410 -10.40 -6.13 16.22
CA ALA A 410 -9.49 -5.37 15.37
C ALA A 410 -9.75 -3.85 15.45
N PHE A 411 -11.02 -3.43 15.44
CA PHE A 411 -11.37 -2.02 15.63
C PHE A 411 -10.96 -1.48 17.01
N GLY A 412 -11.13 -2.27 18.08
CA GLY A 412 -10.66 -1.89 19.41
C GLY A 412 -9.15 -1.68 19.46
N SER A 413 -8.40 -2.60 18.83
CA SER A 413 -6.94 -2.50 18.71
C SER A 413 -6.50 -1.27 17.90
N GLN A 414 -7.20 -0.98 16.80
CA GLN A 414 -6.95 0.19 15.96
C GLN A 414 -7.22 1.51 16.69
N GLU A 415 -8.32 1.59 17.44
CA GLU A 415 -8.65 2.79 18.22
C GLU A 415 -7.61 3.04 19.31
N GLN A 416 -7.13 1.99 19.96
CA GLN A 416 -6.06 2.09 20.95
C GLN A 416 -4.75 2.55 20.34
N LEU A 417 -4.37 2.02 19.17
CA LEU A 417 -3.20 2.49 18.42
C LEU A 417 -3.32 3.98 18.09
N GLN A 418 -4.48 4.42 17.63
CA GLN A 418 -4.72 5.82 17.28
C GLN A 418 -4.67 6.74 18.52
N ARG A 419 -5.18 6.30 19.68
CA ARG A 419 -5.01 7.03 20.94
C ARG A 419 -3.53 7.17 21.31
N THR A 420 -2.75 6.10 21.25
CA THR A 420 -1.31 6.13 21.56
C THR A 420 -0.55 7.03 20.59
N GLN A 421 -0.87 6.98 19.29
CA GLN A 421 -0.27 7.84 18.27
C GLN A 421 -0.59 9.32 18.52
N ASN A 422 -1.84 9.64 18.90
CA ASN A 422 -2.23 11.01 19.23
C ASN A 422 -1.53 11.52 20.50
N GLN A 423 -1.38 10.67 21.52
CA GLN A 423 -0.62 10.99 22.74
C GLN A 423 0.86 11.25 22.43
N LEU A 424 1.47 10.38 21.61
CA LEU A 424 2.85 10.55 21.14
C LEU A 424 3.01 11.86 20.36
N LEU A 425 2.08 12.17 19.44
CA LEU A 425 2.10 13.40 18.67
C LEU A 425 2.03 14.64 19.58
N HIS A 426 1.19 14.62 20.61
CA HIS A 426 1.10 15.72 21.58
C HIS A 426 2.43 15.95 22.30
N LEU A 427 3.11 14.88 22.74
CA LEU A 427 4.43 14.99 23.38
C LEU A 427 5.48 15.53 22.41
N ILE A 428 5.50 15.05 21.16
CA ILE A 428 6.43 15.56 20.14
C ILE A 428 6.20 17.06 19.89
N LEU A 429 4.95 17.51 19.83
CA LEU A 429 4.62 18.94 19.68
C LEU A 429 5.06 19.80 20.88
N GLN A 430 5.24 19.19 22.06
CA GLN A 430 5.79 19.85 23.25
C GLN A 430 7.33 19.85 23.29
N GLY A 431 7.99 19.36 22.24
CA GLY A 431 9.45 19.35 22.11
C GLY A 431 10.11 18.08 22.64
N TRP A 432 9.37 16.97 22.75
CA TRP A 432 9.95 15.66 23.04
C TRP A 432 10.42 14.98 21.76
N GLU A 433 11.59 14.34 21.81
CA GLU A 433 12.19 13.62 20.69
C GLU A 433 12.00 12.12 20.89
N ALA A 434 11.50 11.42 19.87
CA ALA A 434 11.26 9.98 19.92
C ALA A 434 12.49 9.20 19.41
N HIS A 435 12.95 8.22 20.17
CA HIS A 435 13.97 7.28 19.72
C HIS A 435 13.72 5.87 20.30
N GLY A 436 13.58 4.89 19.40
CA GLY A 436 13.18 3.54 19.78
C GLY A 436 11.79 3.51 20.43
N ALA A 437 11.70 2.90 21.61
CA ALA A 437 10.48 2.85 22.42
C ALA A 437 10.37 3.98 23.46
N SER A 438 11.32 4.92 23.47
CA SER A 438 11.46 5.95 24.51
C SER A 438 11.30 7.37 23.93
N LEU A 439 10.89 8.30 24.80
CA LEU A 439 10.80 9.73 24.50
C LEU A 439 11.80 10.50 25.36
N TYR A 440 12.48 11.46 24.74
CA TYR A 440 13.56 12.23 25.35
C TYR A 440 13.24 13.72 25.33
N TYR A 441 13.53 14.42 26.42
CA TYR A 441 13.35 15.86 26.52
C TYR A 441 14.68 16.55 26.79
N PHE A 442 15.08 17.45 25.90
CA PHE A 442 16.32 18.22 26.02
C PHE A 442 16.03 19.60 26.60
N SER A 443 16.22 19.75 27.91
CA SER A 443 15.93 21.00 28.62
C SER A 443 16.85 22.15 28.18
N HIS A 444 16.26 23.29 27.82
CA HIS A 444 17.01 24.54 27.59
C HIS A 444 17.39 25.27 28.89
N VAL A 445 16.85 24.84 30.04
CA VAL A 445 17.08 25.47 31.35
C VAL A 445 18.06 24.62 32.16
N LYS A 446 19.17 25.22 32.58
CA LYS A 446 20.17 24.58 33.44
C LYS A 446 19.64 24.44 34.87
N LYS A 447 19.84 23.26 35.46
CA LYS A 447 19.42 22.88 36.81
C LYS A 447 20.52 22.03 37.46
N SER A 448 20.55 21.96 38.79
CA SER A 448 21.35 20.92 39.48
C SER A 448 20.80 19.53 39.15
N TRP A 449 21.61 18.47 39.30
CA TRP A 449 21.17 17.09 39.01
C TRP A 449 19.87 16.73 39.75
N HIS A 450 19.77 17.05 41.05
CA HIS A 450 18.56 16.79 41.85
C HIS A 450 17.34 17.63 41.43
N GLU A 451 17.54 18.84 40.92
CA GLU A 451 16.44 19.66 40.38
C GLU A 451 15.99 19.20 39.00
N ALA A 452 16.94 18.73 38.18
CA ALA A 452 16.66 18.16 36.87
C ALA A 452 15.86 16.85 37.00
N GLU A 453 16.26 15.95 37.90
CA GLU A 453 15.53 14.72 38.18
C GLU A 453 14.11 15.02 38.72
N ARG A 454 13.98 15.95 39.67
CA ARG A 454 12.65 16.36 40.17
C ARG A 454 11.77 16.93 39.06
N PHE A 455 12.34 17.65 38.10
CA PHE A 455 11.62 18.15 36.94
C PHE A 455 11.18 16.99 36.04
N CYS A 456 12.07 16.06 35.70
CA CYS A 456 11.73 14.87 34.90
C CYS A 456 10.60 14.08 35.56
N VAL A 457 10.68 13.82 36.87
CA VAL A 457 9.63 13.12 37.63
C VAL A 457 8.31 13.86 37.60
N SER A 458 8.31 15.20 37.67
CA SER A 458 7.08 16.01 37.54
C SER A 458 6.41 15.89 36.16
N GLN A 459 7.18 15.49 35.13
CA GLN A 459 6.69 15.22 33.78
C GLN A 459 6.39 13.73 33.56
N GLY A 460 6.44 12.89 34.60
CA GLY A 460 6.25 11.45 34.49
C GLY A 460 7.41 10.71 33.82
N ALA A 461 8.61 11.29 33.86
CA ALA A 461 9.84 10.72 33.29
C ALA A 461 10.98 10.71 34.32
N HIS A 462 12.17 10.26 33.90
CA HIS A 462 13.41 10.30 34.69
C HIS A 462 14.52 10.90 33.83
N LEU A 463 15.63 11.33 34.45
CA LEU A 463 16.85 11.63 33.70
C LEU A 463 17.29 10.38 32.93
N ALA A 464 17.64 10.56 31.65
CA ALA A 464 17.84 9.46 30.70
C ALA A 464 18.92 8.47 31.19
N SER A 465 18.62 7.19 31.10
CA SER A 465 19.62 6.13 31.15
C SER A 465 20.22 5.90 29.77
N VAL A 466 21.32 5.17 29.71
CA VAL A 466 21.94 4.76 28.45
C VAL A 466 22.13 3.25 28.48
N THR A 467 21.40 2.57 27.62
CA THR A 467 21.30 1.11 27.56
C THR A 467 21.87 0.51 26.29
N SER A 468 22.07 1.31 25.23
CA SER A 468 22.70 0.87 23.98
C SER A 468 23.63 1.92 23.36
N GLU A 469 24.51 1.48 22.46
CA GLU A 469 25.41 2.36 21.71
C GLU A 469 24.62 3.29 20.77
N GLU A 470 23.52 2.81 20.21
CA GLU A 470 22.62 3.61 19.37
C GLU A 470 21.94 4.72 20.18
N GLU A 471 21.51 4.42 21.41
CA GLU A 471 20.95 5.41 22.34
C GLU A 471 21.99 6.48 22.71
N GLN A 472 23.23 6.07 23.00
CA GLN A 472 24.34 6.99 23.26
C GLN A 472 24.62 7.90 22.06
N ALA A 473 24.65 7.35 20.84
CA ALA A 473 24.87 8.11 19.61
C ALA A 473 23.72 9.10 19.35
N PHE A 474 22.47 8.69 19.58
CA PHE A 474 21.31 9.56 19.50
C PHE A 474 21.42 10.74 20.48
N LEU A 475 21.67 10.49 21.77
CA LEU A 475 21.83 11.55 22.76
C LEU A 475 22.98 12.51 22.43
N THR A 476 24.11 11.98 21.96
CA THR A 476 25.28 12.77 21.59
C THR A 476 24.98 13.74 20.45
N ARG A 477 24.15 13.36 19.47
CA ARG A 477 23.75 14.24 18.36
C ARG A 477 23.04 15.51 18.85
N PHE A 478 22.12 15.38 19.81
CA PHE A 478 21.33 16.49 20.34
C PHE A 478 22.09 17.31 21.41
N THR A 479 23.08 16.70 22.06
CA THR A 479 23.85 17.33 23.15
C THR A 479 25.26 17.78 22.74
N SER A 480 25.63 17.63 21.47
CA SER A 480 26.98 17.96 20.95
C SER A 480 27.46 19.40 21.22
N THR A 481 26.53 20.33 21.41
CA THR A 481 26.83 21.76 21.62
C THR A 481 26.78 22.18 23.10
N SER A 482 26.31 21.33 24.02
CA SER A 482 26.20 21.66 25.45
C SER A 482 26.06 20.44 26.37
N HIS A 483 26.62 20.53 27.57
CA HIS A 483 26.51 19.47 28.57
C HIS A 483 25.09 19.36 29.14
N HIS A 484 24.57 18.13 29.17
CA HIS A 484 23.26 17.79 29.71
C HIS A 484 23.41 16.75 30.83
N TRP A 485 22.57 16.84 31.86
CA TRP A 485 22.51 15.81 32.89
C TRP A 485 21.84 14.54 32.35
N ILE A 486 22.38 13.40 32.75
CA ILE A 486 21.79 12.06 32.54
C ILE A 486 21.57 11.41 33.91
N GLY A 487 20.83 10.30 33.95
CA GLY A 487 20.35 9.68 35.17
C GLY A 487 21.42 8.93 35.98
N LEU A 488 22.68 9.00 35.59
CA LEU A 488 23.77 8.26 36.24
C LEU A 488 24.13 8.93 37.57
N THR A 489 24.07 8.18 38.67
CA THR A 489 24.37 8.68 40.02
C THR A 489 24.97 7.58 40.89
N ASP A 490 25.86 7.94 41.80
CA ASP A 490 26.36 7.11 42.90
C ASP A 490 25.77 7.55 44.26
N GLY A 491 24.77 8.42 44.23
CA GLY A 491 24.10 8.95 45.42
C GLY A 491 23.59 7.83 46.32
N GLY A 492 24.15 7.72 47.53
CA GLY A 492 23.81 6.71 48.52
C GLY A 492 24.98 5.81 48.90
N HIS A 493 25.85 5.44 47.95
CA HIS A 493 27.10 4.71 48.21
C HIS A 493 28.16 5.13 47.19
N GLU A 494 29.15 5.91 47.65
CA GLU A 494 30.26 6.39 46.82
C GLU A 494 30.92 5.24 46.05
N GLY A 495 31.11 5.41 44.74
CA GLY A 495 31.73 4.42 43.87
C GLY A 495 30.79 3.32 43.32
N VAL A 496 29.50 3.31 43.70
CA VAL A 496 28.49 2.39 43.14
C VAL A 496 27.50 3.16 42.26
N TRP A 497 27.77 3.16 40.95
CA TRP A 497 26.91 3.84 39.97
C TRP A 497 25.62 3.09 39.69
N ARG A 498 24.52 3.85 39.57
CA ARG A 498 23.18 3.38 39.19
C ARG A 498 22.44 4.41 38.36
N TRP A 499 21.42 3.98 37.64
CA TRP A 499 20.51 4.86 36.93
C TRP A 499 19.33 5.27 37.82
N ALA A 500 18.92 6.54 37.74
CA ALA A 500 17.81 7.10 38.52
C ALA A 500 16.44 6.51 38.14
N ASP A 501 16.28 6.01 36.91
CA ASP A 501 15.08 5.36 36.40
C ASP A 501 14.93 3.88 36.85
N GLY A 502 15.91 3.36 37.60
CA GLY A 502 15.94 1.96 38.06
C GLY A 502 16.52 0.97 37.05
N THR A 503 16.97 1.42 35.89
CA THR A 503 17.64 0.58 34.89
C THR A 503 18.93 0.00 35.48
N PRO A 504 19.23 -1.31 35.29
CA PRO A 504 20.47 -1.91 35.76
C PRO A 504 21.69 -1.26 35.11
N PHE A 505 22.65 -0.83 35.93
CA PHE A 505 23.93 -0.31 35.44
C PHE A 505 24.88 -1.47 35.10
N SER A 506 25.31 -1.58 33.85
CA SER A 506 26.28 -2.56 33.38
C SER A 506 27.64 -1.87 33.14
N ALA A 507 28.65 -2.18 33.97
CA ALA A 507 30.00 -1.61 33.86
C ALA A 507 30.84 -2.22 32.70
N GLY A 508 30.20 -2.61 31.59
CA GLY A 508 30.78 -3.46 30.55
C GLY A 508 31.16 -2.74 29.26
N ARG A 509 32.48 -2.62 29.04
CA ARG A 509 33.24 -2.18 27.84
C ARG A 509 33.41 -0.67 27.61
N SER A 510 34.41 -0.11 28.28
CA SER A 510 35.26 0.92 27.66
C SER A 510 36.06 0.29 26.52
N PRO A 511 36.04 0.81 25.28
CA PRO A 511 37.14 0.59 24.36
C PRO A 511 38.34 1.35 24.90
N ALA A 512 39.44 0.62 25.12
CA ALA A 512 40.74 1.19 25.46
C ALA A 512 41.32 2.00 24.30
#